data_AF-A0A7C5B7R4-F1
#
_entry.id   AF-A0A7C5B7R4-F1
#
_cell.length_a   1.000
_cell.length_b   1.000
_cell.length_c   1.000
_cell.angle_alpha   90.00
_cell.angle_beta   90.00
_cell.angle_gamma   90.00
#
_symmetry.space_group_name_H-M   'P 1'
#
loop_
_entity.id
_entity.type
_entity.pdbx_description
1 polymer ?
#
loop_
_entity_poly.entity_id
_entity_poly.type
_entity_poly.pdbx_seq_one_letter_code
_entity_poly.pdbx_strand_id
1 'polypeptide(L)'
;MLGNCYGLDTMDRENETWAQDGNNNACNNASMDKGCNSLNKEDKAENKAWKLKSWDVRLLSCSYSEEGKDVVIELYGKTRENKSITVRYNKFKPYFHMVAPPAWIRQSLQNNPEILKVEDISLYVDGTMKNALKVTTTIPANVKKYREKFKDECRIMASDILFYRRFLFDYDINSCVRVLGLEDEEHKQNYTTELVVNAEEFKVCEPFKPHLKILSFDIENSIEKGNILTICCQIRNRAVSENMYSYKFAGSEDEIIKNFEGLIIREDPDVITGYNIDNYDIPFIIRRAKKLNIKRLQFGRDRTEPKPTKDGGWNFTGRIIADAWWNAKRQLHPKKET
;
A
#
# COMPACT_ATOMS: atom_id res chain seq x y z
N MET A 1 11.33 -24.06 43.18
CA MET A 1 10.18 -24.21 44.11
C MET A 1 9.05 -23.31 43.61
N LEU A 2 7.80 -23.57 44.00
CA LEU A 2 6.63 -22.84 43.51
C LEU A 2 6.36 -21.56 44.32
N GLY A 3 5.59 -20.63 43.75
CA GLY A 3 5.26 -19.34 44.37
C GLY A 3 4.15 -18.58 43.63
N ASN A 4 3.01 -19.23 43.40
CA ASN A 4 1.81 -18.56 42.89
C ASN A 4 1.08 -17.82 44.02
N CYS A 5 0.59 -16.60 43.75
CA CYS A 5 -0.50 -15.98 44.49
C CYS A 5 -1.56 -15.49 43.49
N TYR A 6 -2.78 -16.01 43.61
CA TYR A 6 -3.99 -15.45 42.98
C TYR A 6 -4.68 -14.50 43.97
N GLY A 7 -5.45 -13.55 43.45
CA GLY A 7 -6.34 -12.70 44.23
C GLY A 7 -7.40 -12.04 43.34
N LEU A 8 -8.66 -12.42 43.54
CA LEU A 8 -9.87 -11.76 43.04
C LEU A 8 -10.68 -11.34 44.26
N ASP A 9 -11.44 -10.24 44.15
CA ASP A 9 -12.69 -9.89 44.87
C ASP A 9 -13.00 -8.41 44.51
N THR A 10 -14.06 -8.07 43.74
CA THR A 10 -15.53 -8.04 43.97
C THR A 10 -16.07 -6.73 44.57
N MET A 11 -16.86 -6.04 43.73
CA MET A 11 -18.05 -5.17 43.99
C MET A 11 -18.29 -4.48 45.34
N ASP A 12 -18.57 -3.17 45.26
CA ASP A 12 -19.77 -2.45 45.75
C ASP A 12 -19.87 -1.12 44.94
N ARG A 13 -20.99 -0.44 44.61
CA ARG A 13 -22.27 -0.07 45.28
C ARG A 13 -22.08 0.92 46.44
N GLU A 14 -22.97 1.86 46.80
CA GLU A 14 -24.15 2.60 46.23
C GLU A 14 -24.37 3.82 47.17
N ASN A 15 -25.03 4.96 46.90
CA ASN A 15 -25.82 5.53 45.78
C ASN A 15 -25.88 7.08 45.99
N GLU A 16 -26.13 7.91 44.96
CA GLU A 16 -26.57 9.30 45.17
C GLU A 16 -27.49 9.84 44.04
N THR A 17 -28.50 10.64 44.40
CA THR A 17 -29.55 11.21 43.52
C THR A 17 -29.46 12.75 43.46
N TRP A 18 -30.32 13.49 42.75
CA TRP A 18 -31.55 14.13 43.29
C TRP A 18 -32.39 14.76 42.15
N ALA A 19 -33.66 15.10 42.45
CA ALA A 19 -34.65 15.97 41.76
C ALA A 19 -34.30 16.61 40.38
N GLN A 20 -35.05 16.36 39.28
CA GLN A 20 -36.39 16.91 38.93
C GLN A 20 -36.43 18.43 38.63
N ASP A 21 -36.81 18.83 37.41
CA ASP A 21 -38.17 19.35 37.11
C ASP A 21 -38.40 19.67 35.61
N GLY A 22 -39.67 19.93 35.22
CA GLY A 22 -40.01 20.65 33.97
C GLY A 22 -40.69 19.85 32.84
N ASN A 23 -42.03 19.82 32.82
CA ASN A 23 -42.85 19.27 31.74
C ASN A 23 -43.82 20.33 31.18
N ASN A 24 -43.93 20.48 29.85
CA ASN A 24 -45.20 20.81 29.19
C ASN A 24 -45.17 20.67 27.65
N ASN A 25 -46.34 20.34 27.08
CA ASN A 25 -46.60 20.27 25.63
C ASN A 25 -47.23 21.55 25.10
N ALA A 26 -47.01 21.88 23.82
CA ALA A 26 -48.05 22.34 22.89
C ALA A 26 -47.56 22.35 21.42
N CYS A 27 -48.45 22.08 20.47
CA CYS A 27 -48.18 22.12 19.03
C CYS A 27 -48.39 23.53 18.44
N ASN A 28 -47.83 23.82 17.25
CA ASN A 28 -48.67 24.02 16.06
C ASN A 28 -47.91 24.32 14.74
N ASN A 29 -48.46 23.72 13.68
CA ASN A 29 -48.54 24.19 12.28
C ASN A 29 -47.27 24.45 11.45
N ALA A 30 -47.46 24.39 10.13
CA ALA A 30 -46.43 24.48 9.12
C ALA A 30 -46.76 25.57 8.08
N SER A 31 -45.73 26.14 7.48
CA SER A 31 -45.79 26.78 6.17
C SER A 31 -44.44 26.63 5.46
N MET A 32 -44.48 26.47 4.14
CA MET A 32 -43.31 26.64 3.27
C MET A 32 -43.25 28.11 2.83
N ASP A 33 -42.07 28.70 2.67
CA ASP A 33 -41.56 28.83 1.29
C ASP A 33 -40.03 28.98 1.16
N LYS A 34 -39.55 28.90 -0.09
CA LYS A 34 -38.15 28.73 -0.50
C LYS A 34 -37.24 29.92 -0.13
N GLY A 35 -36.02 29.61 0.31
CA GLY A 35 -34.89 30.56 0.36
C GLY A 35 -33.55 29.85 0.57
N CYS A 36 -32.51 30.30 -0.14
CA CYS A 36 -31.09 29.89 -0.04
C CYS A 36 -30.77 28.37 0.02
N ASN A 37 -30.25 27.81 -1.07
CA ASN A 37 -29.56 26.50 -1.04
C ASN A 37 -28.22 26.52 -1.81
N SER A 38 -27.47 27.61 -1.66
CA SER A 38 -26.16 27.84 -2.29
C SER A 38 -24.98 27.72 -1.31
N LEU A 39 -25.16 28.07 -0.03
CA LEU A 39 -24.09 28.09 0.99
C LEU A 39 -23.52 26.70 1.36
N ASN A 40 -24.24 25.62 1.05
CA ASN A 40 -23.98 24.25 1.55
C ASN A 40 -22.73 23.53 0.98
N LYS A 41 -21.87 24.21 0.21
CA LYS A 41 -20.63 23.63 -0.38
C LYS A 41 -19.36 24.32 0.08
N GLU A 42 -19.32 25.65 0.12
CA GLU A 42 -18.11 26.41 0.46
C GLU A 42 -17.80 26.26 1.96
N ASP A 43 -18.79 26.48 2.83
CA ASP A 43 -18.71 26.24 4.29
C ASP A 43 -18.21 24.82 4.65
N LYS A 44 -18.52 23.82 3.80
CA LYS A 44 -18.09 22.42 3.97
C LYS A 44 -16.70 22.14 3.42
N ALA A 45 -16.29 22.84 2.36
CA ALA A 45 -14.93 22.78 1.84
C ALA A 45 -13.95 23.43 2.84
N GLU A 46 -14.31 24.59 3.39
CA GLU A 46 -13.54 25.25 4.46
C GLU A 46 -13.47 24.37 5.71
N ASN A 47 -14.61 23.89 6.25
CA ASN A 47 -14.61 22.97 7.41
C ASN A 47 -13.79 21.70 7.21
N LYS A 48 -13.60 21.24 5.96
CA LYS A 48 -12.72 20.12 5.64
C LYS A 48 -11.25 20.52 5.66
N ALA A 49 -10.90 21.71 5.14
CA ALA A 49 -9.53 22.21 5.11
C ALA A 49 -8.90 22.31 6.51
N TRP A 50 -9.62 22.86 7.50
CA TRP A 50 -9.15 22.97 8.89
C TRP A 50 -8.93 21.62 9.60
N LYS A 51 -9.35 20.49 9.00
CA LYS A 51 -9.16 19.13 9.56
C LYS A 51 -8.03 18.34 8.89
N LEU A 52 -7.47 18.80 7.78
CA LEU A 52 -6.41 18.07 7.09
C LEU A 52 -5.10 18.14 7.87
N LYS A 53 -4.61 16.98 8.30
CA LYS A 53 -3.24 16.81 8.78
C LYS A 53 -2.29 16.78 7.58
N SER A 54 -1.01 17.03 7.83
CA SER A 54 0.03 16.99 6.79
C SER A 54 1.25 16.19 7.24
N TRP A 55 1.79 15.37 6.34
CA TRP A 55 2.98 14.56 6.57
C TRP A 55 3.95 14.72 5.41
N ASP A 56 5.21 15.01 5.72
CA ASP A 56 6.30 14.88 4.73
C ASP A 56 6.76 13.43 4.74
N VAL A 57 6.64 12.75 3.59
CA VAL A 57 6.86 11.31 3.45
C VAL A 57 8.00 11.04 2.47
N ARG A 58 8.98 10.24 2.89
CA ARG A 58 9.97 9.60 2.03
C ARG A 58 9.37 8.30 1.49
N LEU A 59 9.22 8.17 0.17
CA LEU A 59 8.69 6.97 -0.43
C LEU A 59 9.72 5.83 -0.44
N LEU A 60 9.25 4.61 -0.15
CA LEU A 60 9.99 3.35 -0.23
C LEU A 60 9.48 2.48 -1.37
N SER A 61 8.16 2.43 -1.57
CA SER A 61 7.52 1.69 -2.66
C SER A 61 6.09 2.21 -2.91
N CYS A 62 5.48 1.77 -4.02
CA CYS A 62 4.13 2.13 -4.40
C CYS A 62 3.44 0.93 -5.08
N SER A 63 2.18 0.70 -4.73
CA SER A 63 1.31 -0.34 -5.31
C SER A 63 -0.09 0.21 -5.53
N TYR A 64 -1.03 -0.69 -5.82
CA TYR A 64 -2.45 -0.41 -5.75
C TYR A 64 -3.20 -1.67 -5.29
N SER A 65 -4.36 -1.46 -4.71
CA SER A 65 -5.35 -2.48 -4.34
C SER A 65 -6.67 -2.24 -5.08
N GLU A 66 -7.47 -3.30 -5.24
CA GLU A 66 -8.81 -3.24 -5.86
C GLU A 66 -9.85 -3.51 -4.75
N GLU A 67 -10.75 -2.56 -4.52
CA GLU A 67 -11.68 -2.53 -3.39
C GLU A 67 -13.12 -2.44 -3.91
N GLY A 68 -13.75 -3.60 -4.08
CA GLY A 68 -15.12 -3.73 -4.61
C GLY A 68 -15.21 -3.34 -6.08
N LYS A 69 -15.43 -2.04 -6.36
CA LYS A 69 -15.42 -1.44 -7.70
C LYS A 69 -14.41 -0.31 -7.87
N ASP A 70 -13.77 0.09 -6.78
CA ASP A 70 -12.76 1.14 -6.76
C ASP A 70 -11.35 0.57 -6.78
N VAL A 71 -10.38 1.46 -7.03
CA VAL A 71 -8.96 1.15 -7.11
C VAL A 71 -8.25 2.18 -6.25
N VAL A 72 -7.42 1.71 -5.32
CA VAL A 72 -6.73 2.55 -4.34
C VAL A 72 -5.24 2.52 -4.65
N ILE A 73 -4.67 3.68 -4.96
CA ILE A 73 -3.21 3.85 -5.01
C ILE A 73 -2.68 3.79 -3.58
N GLU A 74 -1.60 3.06 -3.37
CA GLU A 74 -0.95 2.89 -2.07
C GLU A 74 0.50 3.37 -2.17
N LEU A 75 0.88 4.36 -1.35
CA LEU A 75 2.28 4.80 -1.21
C LEU A 75 2.77 4.39 0.18
N TYR A 76 3.88 3.66 0.24
CA TYR A 76 4.49 3.25 1.50
C TYR A 76 5.78 4.03 1.73
N GLY A 77 5.93 4.55 2.93
CA GLY A 77 7.04 5.44 3.24
C GLY A 77 7.34 5.60 4.72
N LYS A 78 8.18 6.59 5.00
CA LYS A 78 8.60 7.01 6.34
C LYS A 78 8.43 8.53 6.47
N THR A 79 7.87 8.99 7.59
CA THR A 79 7.76 10.42 7.87
C THR A 79 9.11 11.01 8.32
N ARG A 80 9.21 12.34 8.48
CA ARG A 80 10.41 12.99 9.06
C ARG A 80 10.72 12.50 10.48
N GLU A 81 9.67 12.17 11.24
CA GLU A 81 9.72 11.61 12.59
C GLU A 81 10.04 10.09 12.60
N ASN A 82 10.35 9.53 11.43
CA ASN A 82 10.67 8.12 11.18
C ASN A 82 9.51 7.13 11.41
N LYS A 83 8.27 7.59 11.54
CA LYS A 83 7.09 6.70 11.59
C LYS A 83 6.87 6.02 10.25
N SER A 84 6.57 4.73 10.22
CA SER A 84 6.14 4.07 8.98
C SER A 84 4.71 4.49 8.62
N ILE A 85 4.45 4.74 7.33
CA ILE A 85 3.18 5.27 6.86
C ILE A 85 2.74 4.58 5.56
N THR A 86 1.45 4.25 5.50
CA THR A 86 0.73 3.88 4.27
C THR A 86 -0.19 5.03 3.90
N VAL A 87 -0.12 5.49 2.65
CA VAL A 87 -0.93 6.58 2.10
C VAL A 87 -1.85 6.00 1.03
N ARG A 88 -3.15 6.17 1.21
CA ARG A 88 -4.21 5.65 0.32
C ARG A 88 -4.80 6.78 -0.53
N TYR A 89 -5.05 6.52 -1.82
CA TYR A 89 -5.67 7.49 -2.72
C TYR A 89 -6.55 6.81 -3.79
N ASN A 90 -7.87 6.96 -3.66
CA ASN A 90 -8.87 6.28 -4.53
C ASN A 90 -9.38 7.13 -5.70
N LYS A 91 -9.04 8.42 -5.77
CA LYS A 91 -9.54 9.37 -6.77
C LYS A 91 -8.91 9.18 -8.16
N PHE A 92 -7.73 8.56 -8.23
CA PHE A 92 -7.05 8.30 -9.51
C PHE A 92 -7.68 7.10 -10.23
N LYS A 93 -7.94 7.22 -11.53
CA LYS A 93 -8.59 6.17 -12.33
C LYS A 93 -7.75 5.77 -13.56
N PRO A 94 -7.66 4.48 -13.89
CA PRO A 94 -6.80 3.99 -14.97
C PRO A 94 -7.33 4.40 -16.34
N TYR A 95 -6.45 4.92 -17.21
CA TYR A 95 -6.82 5.36 -18.56
C TYR A 95 -5.76 4.99 -19.60
N PHE A 96 -6.16 5.10 -20.87
CA PHE A 96 -5.27 5.02 -22.04
C PHE A 96 -5.72 5.97 -23.14
N HIS A 97 -4.91 6.09 -24.20
CA HIS A 97 -5.21 6.92 -25.36
C HIS A 97 -5.41 6.09 -26.63
N MET A 98 -6.31 6.52 -27.52
CA MET A 98 -6.55 5.92 -28.84
C MET A 98 -6.39 7.01 -29.91
N VAL A 99 -5.46 6.86 -30.84
CA VAL A 99 -5.16 7.86 -31.88
C VAL A 99 -6.01 7.61 -33.12
N ALA A 100 -6.73 8.64 -33.57
CA ALA A 100 -7.65 8.64 -34.71
C ALA A 100 -8.55 7.38 -34.84
N PRO A 101 -9.23 6.94 -33.76
CA PRO A 101 -10.04 5.71 -33.81
C PRO A 101 -11.29 5.89 -34.70
N PRO A 102 -11.71 4.83 -35.43
CA PRO A 102 -13.00 4.81 -36.13
C PRO A 102 -14.19 5.21 -35.24
N ALA A 103 -15.12 6.00 -35.77
CA ALA A 103 -16.21 6.61 -35.01
C ALA A 103 -17.07 5.60 -34.21
N TRP A 104 -17.25 4.38 -34.72
CA TRP A 104 -18.00 3.32 -34.04
C TRP A 104 -17.36 2.86 -32.72
N ILE A 105 -16.03 2.97 -32.58
CA ILE A 105 -15.31 2.62 -31.34
C ILE A 105 -15.78 3.53 -30.20
N ARG A 106 -15.95 4.84 -30.47
CA ARG A 106 -16.44 5.79 -29.47
C ARG A 106 -17.82 5.38 -28.94
N GLN A 107 -18.74 5.05 -29.84
CA GLN A 107 -20.09 4.61 -29.49
C GLN A 107 -20.09 3.26 -28.73
N SER A 108 -19.19 2.33 -29.11
CA SER A 108 -18.99 1.05 -28.40
C SER A 108 -18.41 1.23 -26.98
N LEU A 109 -17.60 2.27 -26.75
CA LEU A 109 -17.02 2.59 -25.44
C LEU A 109 -18.00 3.36 -24.55
N GLN A 110 -18.75 4.32 -25.09
CA GLN A 110 -19.67 5.16 -24.32
C GLN A 110 -20.84 4.38 -23.68
N ASN A 111 -21.25 3.26 -24.29
CA ASN A 111 -22.32 2.40 -23.80
C ASN A 111 -21.83 1.26 -22.86
N ASN A 112 -20.59 1.31 -22.38
CA ASN A 112 -19.93 0.16 -21.73
C ASN A 112 -19.69 0.42 -20.23
N PRO A 113 -20.21 -0.43 -19.31
CA PRO A 113 -20.09 -0.22 -17.85
C PRO A 113 -18.66 -0.34 -17.29
N GLU A 114 -17.69 -0.80 -18.08
CA GLU A 114 -16.27 -0.82 -17.71
C GLU A 114 -15.55 0.51 -18.01
N ILE A 115 -16.22 1.44 -18.68
CA ILE A 115 -15.70 2.74 -19.11
C ILE A 115 -16.33 3.85 -18.27
N LEU A 116 -15.50 4.62 -17.58
CA LEU A 116 -15.94 5.74 -16.73
C LEU A 116 -16.06 7.05 -17.52
N LYS A 117 -15.21 7.26 -18.53
CA LYS A 117 -15.18 8.50 -19.33
C LYS A 117 -14.52 8.27 -20.68
N VAL A 118 -15.05 8.91 -21.72
CA VAL A 118 -14.42 9.05 -23.04
C VAL A 118 -14.32 10.54 -23.36
N GLU A 119 -13.12 11.04 -23.60
CA GLU A 119 -12.83 12.47 -23.79
C GLU A 119 -12.10 12.69 -25.11
N ASP A 120 -12.47 13.71 -25.87
CA ASP A 120 -11.69 14.15 -27.04
C ASP A 120 -10.44 14.89 -26.60
N ILE A 121 -9.30 14.52 -27.17
CA ILE A 121 -8.00 15.14 -26.94
C ILE A 121 -7.22 15.26 -28.26
N SER A 122 -6.22 16.13 -28.29
CA SER A 122 -5.28 16.23 -29.41
C SER A 122 -3.89 15.79 -28.93
N LEU A 123 -3.27 14.83 -29.63
CA LEU A 123 -1.95 14.31 -29.29
C LEU A 123 -0.95 14.62 -30.41
N TYR A 124 0.27 14.99 -30.04
CA TYR A 124 1.39 15.07 -30.97
C TYR A 124 1.96 13.67 -31.21
N VAL A 125 1.79 13.14 -32.42
CA VAL A 125 2.14 11.76 -32.79
C VAL A 125 2.72 11.76 -34.20
N ASP A 126 3.91 11.19 -34.39
CA ASP A 126 4.61 11.12 -35.68
C ASP A 126 4.76 12.51 -36.35
N GLY A 127 5.24 13.49 -35.57
CA GLY A 127 5.52 14.85 -36.05
C GLY A 127 4.29 15.75 -36.25
N THR A 128 3.07 15.26 -36.02
CA THR A 128 1.81 15.96 -36.31
C THR A 128 0.82 15.91 -35.15
N MET A 129 -0.03 16.93 -35.00
CA MET A 129 -1.17 16.87 -34.08
C MET A 129 -2.26 16.00 -34.69
N LYS A 130 -2.71 14.96 -33.95
CA LYS A 130 -3.77 14.04 -34.36
C LYS A 130 -4.89 14.03 -33.31
N ASN A 131 -6.13 14.00 -33.77
CA ASN A 131 -7.28 13.79 -32.91
C ASN A 131 -7.20 12.41 -32.26
N ALA A 132 -7.52 12.32 -30.98
CA ALA A 132 -7.43 11.11 -30.18
C ALA A 132 -8.53 11.08 -29.10
N LEU A 133 -8.78 9.90 -28.53
CA LEU A 133 -9.65 9.73 -27.38
C LEU A 133 -8.83 9.39 -26.14
N LYS A 134 -9.12 10.03 -25.01
CA LYS A 134 -8.74 9.53 -23.68
C LYS A 134 -9.87 8.68 -23.13
N VAL A 135 -9.55 7.43 -22.80
CA VAL A 135 -10.52 6.43 -22.34
C VAL A 135 -10.17 6.05 -20.91
N THR A 136 -10.99 6.50 -19.97
CA THR A 136 -10.85 6.20 -18.54
C THR A 136 -11.73 4.99 -18.20
N THR A 137 -11.15 4.02 -17.51
CA THR A 137 -11.73 2.70 -17.21
C THR A 137 -11.92 2.50 -15.71
N THR A 138 -12.74 1.53 -15.32
CA THR A 138 -12.98 1.20 -13.90
C THR A 138 -11.73 0.64 -13.19
N ILE A 139 -11.11 -0.42 -13.73
CA ILE A 139 -9.98 -1.13 -13.12
C ILE A 139 -8.78 -1.27 -14.08
N PRO A 140 -7.52 -1.39 -13.60
CA PRO A 140 -6.34 -1.41 -14.47
C PRO A 140 -6.30 -2.57 -15.46
N ALA A 141 -6.90 -3.71 -15.13
CA ALA A 141 -7.03 -4.85 -16.03
C ALA A 141 -7.75 -4.49 -17.35
N ASN A 142 -8.70 -3.55 -17.31
CA ASN A 142 -9.47 -3.12 -18.47
C ASN A 142 -8.61 -2.36 -19.47
N VAL A 143 -7.57 -1.65 -19.04
CA VAL A 143 -6.60 -1.02 -19.96
C VAL A 143 -5.93 -2.06 -20.86
N LYS A 144 -5.53 -3.21 -20.32
CA LYS A 144 -4.97 -4.31 -21.12
C LYS A 144 -6.05 -4.96 -22.00
N LYS A 145 -7.26 -5.17 -21.47
CA LYS A 145 -8.41 -5.74 -22.21
C LYS A 145 -8.73 -4.92 -23.46
N TYR A 146 -8.86 -3.60 -23.34
CA TYR A 146 -9.20 -2.71 -24.46
C TYR A 146 -8.01 -2.43 -25.36
N ARG A 147 -6.77 -2.47 -24.85
CA ARG A 147 -5.56 -2.52 -25.69
C ARG A 147 -5.60 -3.71 -26.65
N GLU A 148 -5.76 -4.93 -26.14
CA GLU A 148 -5.74 -6.12 -26.99
C GLU A 148 -6.98 -6.24 -27.88
N LYS A 149 -8.12 -5.63 -27.49
CA LYS A 149 -9.33 -5.61 -28.31
C LYS A 149 -9.23 -4.70 -29.54
N PHE A 150 -8.62 -3.52 -29.41
CA PHE A 150 -8.74 -2.42 -30.41
C PHE A 150 -7.40 -2.05 -31.10
N LYS A 151 -6.39 -2.92 -31.00
CA LYS A 151 -5.01 -2.69 -31.49
C LYS A 151 -4.88 -2.73 -33.02
N ASP A 152 -5.79 -3.42 -33.69
CA ASP A 152 -5.72 -3.66 -35.13
C ASP A 152 -6.52 -2.57 -35.89
N GLU A 153 -7.44 -1.88 -35.20
CA GLU A 153 -8.29 -0.82 -35.75
C GLU A 153 -7.78 0.60 -35.44
N CYS A 154 -6.91 0.79 -34.44
CA CYS A 154 -6.30 2.09 -34.15
C CYS A 154 -4.99 1.98 -33.34
N ARG A 155 -4.17 3.05 -33.37
CA ARG A 155 -2.95 3.11 -32.57
C ARG A 155 -3.28 3.48 -31.12
N ILE A 156 -3.04 2.54 -30.20
CA ILE A 156 -3.25 2.72 -28.77
C ILE A 156 -1.94 3.18 -28.09
N MET A 157 -2.02 4.15 -27.20
CA MET A 157 -0.87 4.75 -26.50
C MET A 157 -1.10 4.82 -24.99
N ALA A 158 -0.01 4.88 -24.23
CA ALA A 158 0.03 4.90 -22.75
C ALA A 158 -0.58 3.67 -22.04
N SER A 159 -0.98 2.63 -22.78
CA SER A 159 -1.62 1.39 -22.28
C SER A 159 -0.64 0.32 -21.77
N ASP A 160 0.65 0.65 -21.72
CA ASP A 160 1.77 -0.15 -21.21
C ASP A 160 2.28 0.33 -19.84
N ILE A 161 1.95 1.56 -19.44
CA ILE A 161 2.40 2.13 -18.17
C ILE A 161 1.58 1.53 -17.02
N LEU A 162 2.26 0.88 -16.08
CA LEU A 162 1.65 0.32 -14.87
C LEU A 162 0.88 1.40 -14.09
N PHE A 163 -0.35 1.11 -13.67
CA PHE A 163 -1.27 2.07 -13.07
C PHE A 163 -0.66 2.92 -11.94
N TYR A 164 0.09 2.30 -11.03
CA TYR A 164 0.77 3.01 -9.95
C TYR A 164 1.89 3.95 -10.44
N ARG A 165 2.61 3.60 -11.52
CA ARG A 165 3.61 4.48 -12.14
C ARG A 165 2.95 5.64 -12.90
N ARG A 166 1.84 5.35 -13.57
CA ARG A 166 0.98 6.34 -14.23
C ARG A 166 0.48 7.37 -13.21
N PHE A 167 0.10 6.97 -12.00
CA PHE A 167 -0.17 7.91 -10.90
C PHE A 167 1.03 8.78 -10.55
N LEU A 168 2.20 8.17 -10.29
CA LEU A 168 3.41 8.91 -9.87
C LEU A 168 3.84 9.95 -10.92
N PHE A 169 3.72 9.65 -12.22
CA PHE A 169 4.01 10.60 -13.30
C PHE A 169 2.98 11.71 -13.42
N ASP A 170 1.68 11.39 -13.36
CA ASP A 170 0.60 12.36 -13.58
C ASP A 170 0.46 13.38 -12.44
N TYR A 171 0.99 13.06 -11.25
CA TYR A 171 0.97 13.90 -10.04
C TYR A 171 2.37 14.43 -9.64
N ASP A 172 3.40 14.24 -10.48
CA ASP A 172 4.81 14.58 -10.20
C ASP A 172 5.31 14.15 -8.80
N ILE A 173 4.96 12.91 -8.43
CA ILE A 173 5.23 12.37 -7.10
C ILE A 173 6.70 11.96 -7.00
N ASN A 174 7.48 12.88 -6.47
CA ASN A 174 8.90 12.73 -6.22
C ASN A 174 9.20 11.80 -5.02
N SER A 175 10.48 11.45 -4.86
CA SER A 175 10.92 10.51 -3.80
C SER A 175 10.71 11.02 -2.36
N CYS A 176 10.49 12.33 -2.19
CA CYS A 176 9.89 12.95 -1.01
C CYS A 176 8.64 13.73 -1.47
N VAL A 177 7.54 13.62 -0.73
CA VAL A 177 6.27 14.30 -1.02
C VAL A 177 5.57 14.70 0.27
N ARG A 178 4.90 15.86 0.29
CA ARG A 178 3.96 16.25 1.35
C ARG A 178 2.58 15.72 1.01
N VAL A 179 2.01 14.94 1.91
CA VAL A 179 0.65 14.42 1.84
C VAL A 179 -0.22 15.27 2.75
N LEU A 180 -1.35 15.79 2.24
CA LEU A 180 -2.41 16.38 3.06
C LEU A 180 -3.60 15.43 3.05
N GLY A 181 -4.17 15.14 4.22
CA GLY A 181 -5.19 14.12 4.35
C GLY A 181 -5.70 13.91 5.77
N LEU A 182 -6.35 12.77 5.99
CA LEU A 182 -6.90 12.35 7.28
C LEU A 182 -6.32 10.98 7.65
N GLU A 183 -6.17 10.71 8.95
CA GLU A 183 -5.86 9.36 9.44
C GLU A 183 -7.03 8.40 9.16
N ASP A 184 -6.70 7.15 8.88
CA ASP A 184 -7.63 6.12 8.40
C ASP A 184 -7.66 4.94 9.38
N GLU A 185 -8.35 5.16 10.50
CA GLU A 185 -8.54 4.16 11.54
C GLU A 185 -9.43 2.99 11.09
N GLU A 186 -10.30 3.19 10.09
CA GLU A 186 -11.17 2.14 9.52
C GLU A 186 -10.37 1.04 8.79
N HIS A 187 -9.24 1.42 8.17
CA HIS A 187 -8.38 0.48 7.44
C HIS A 187 -7.07 0.17 8.19
N LYS A 188 -6.86 0.73 9.38
CA LYS A 188 -5.60 0.66 10.15
C LYS A 188 -5.14 -0.77 10.42
N GLN A 189 -6.06 -1.70 10.67
CA GLN A 189 -5.81 -3.13 10.93
C GLN A 189 -5.29 -3.90 9.71
N ASN A 190 -5.61 -3.43 8.50
CA ASN A 190 -5.20 -4.06 7.24
C ASN A 190 -3.70 -3.89 6.98
N TYR A 191 -3.07 -2.87 7.59
CA TYR A 191 -1.68 -2.50 7.36
C TYR A 191 -0.79 -2.62 8.60
N THR A 192 0.46 -3.04 8.42
CA THR A 192 1.47 -3.13 9.51
C THR A 192 2.16 -1.79 9.84
N THR A 193 1.88 -0.72 9.09
CA THR A 193 2.49 0.59 9.33
C THR A 193 1.95 1.28 10.58
N GLU A 194 2.75 2.14 11.21
CA GLU A 194 2.32 2.94 12.37
C GLU A 194 1.17 3.88 12.00
N LEU A 195 1.24 4.52 10.83
CA LEU A 195 0.21 5.40 10.28
C LEU A 195 -0.44 4.79 9.04
N VAL A 196 -1.74 5.02 8.88
CA VAL A 196 -2.49 4.82 7.63
C VAL A 196 -3.30 6.09 7.40
N VAL A 197 -3.23 6.68 6.20
CA VAL A 197 -3.87 7.97 5.91
C VAL A 197 -4.55 7.96 4.54
N ASN A 198 -5.73 8.57 4.45
CA ASN A 198 -6.40 8.86 3.19
C ASN A 198 -5.94 10.25 2.69
N ALA A 199 -5.27 10.29 1.55
CA ALA A 199 -4.78 11.51 0.94
C ALA A 199 -5.89 12.28 0.23
N GLU A 200 -5.93 13.59 0.44
CA GLU A 200 -6.79 14.50 -0.30
C GLU A 200 -6.02 15.22 -1.41
N GLU A 201 -4.78 15.62 -1.12
CA GLU A 201 -3.90 16.46 -1.94
C GLU A 201 -2.41 16.09 -1.71
N PHE A 202 -1.56 16.30 -2.72
CA PHE A 202 -0.11 16.12 -2.66
C PHE A 202 0.62 17.42 -3.00
N LYS A 203 1.73 17.71 -2.32
CA LYS A 203 2.57 18.90 -2.52
C LYS A 203 4.06 18.55 -2.48
N VAL A 204 4.90 19.38 -3.10
CA VAL A 204 6.37 19.26 -2.99
C VAL A 204 6.81 19.55 -1.55
N CYS A 205 7.88 18.90 -1.09
CA CYS A 205 8.54 19.22 0.18
C CYS A 205 10.06 19.01 0.10
N GLU A 206 10.79 19.64 1.01
CA GLU A 206 12.25 19.55 1.07
C GLU A 206 12.75 18.10 1.24
N PRO A 207 13.63 17.60 0.36
CA PRO A 207 14.16 16.24 0.44
C PRO A 207 14.76 15.91 1.81
N PHE A 208 14.49 14.70 2.30
CA PHE A 208 15.02 14.23 3.58
C PHE A 208 15.34 12.74 3.56
N LYS A 209 16.11 12.29 4.55
CA LYS A 209 16.61 10.92 4.68
C LYS A 209 16.26 10.37 6.06
N PRO A 210 15.12 9.66 6.21
CA PRO A 210 14.75 9.05 7.48
C PRO A 210 15.61 7.82 7.80
N HIS A 211 15.62 7.44 9.07
CA HIS A 211 16.21 6.21 9.57
C HIS A 211 15.29 5.03 9.23
N LEU A 212 15.79 4.10 8.43
CA LEU A 212 15.09 2.87 8.05
C LEU A 212 15.30 1.78 9.10
N LYS A 213 14.24 1.04 9.43
CA LYS A 213 14.35 -0.21 10.19
C LYS A 213 14.76 -1.33 9.24
N ILE A 214 15.89 -1.97 9.52
CA ILE A 214 16.48 -3.01 8.67
C ILE A 214 16.40 -4.34 9.40
N LEU A 215 15.86 -5.36 8.75
CA LEU A 215 15.88 -6.76 9.17
C LEU A 215 16.82 -7.54 8.22
N SER A 216 17.89 -8.09 8.75
CA SER A 216 18.69 -9.11 8.08
C SER A 216 18.26 -10.49 8.56
N PHE A 217 18.17 -11.48 7.67
CA PHE A 217 17.89 -12.87 8.06
C PHE A 217 18.70 -13.88 7.24
N ASP A 218 18.69 -15.12 7.74
CA ASP A 218 19.44 -16.28 7.26
C ASP A 218 18.72 -17.56 7.71
N ILE A 219 18.76 -18.63 6.91
CA ILE A 219 18.13 -19.92 7.23
C ILE A 219 19.13 -21.08 7.26
N GLU A 220 18.92 -21.99 8.20
CA GLU A 220 19.63 -23.28 8.25
C GLU A 220 18.64 -24.42 7.99
N ASN A 221 19.04 -25.42 7.20
CA ASN A 221 18.18 -26.53 6.80
C ASN A 221 18.89 -27.89 6.70
N SER A 222 18.16 -28.97 6.97
CA SER A 222 18.65 -30.32 6.76
C SER A 222 18.87 -30.60 5.27
N ILE A 223 20.05 -31.11 4.89
CA ILE A 223 20.34 -31.60 3.54
C ILE A 223 19.53 -32.87 3.24
N GLU A 224 19.51 -33.81 4.20
CA GLU A 224 18.81 -35.10 4.11
C GLU A 224 17.28 -34.93 4.00
N LYS A 225 16.69 -34.15 4.92
CA LYS A 225 15.23 -34.04 5.09
C LYS A 225 14.64 -32.81 4.38
N GLY A 226 15.50 -31.90 3.92
CA GLY A 226 15.12 -30.70 3.17
C GLY A 226 14.20 -29.74 3.92
N ASN A 227 14.17 -29.80 5.26
CA ASN A 227 13.36 -28.94 6.14
C ASN A 227 14.22 -27.85 6.81
N ILE A 228 13.61 -26.71 7.12
CA ILE A 228 14.23 -25.65 7.93
C ILE A 228 14.44 -26.18 9.35
N LEU A 229 15.61 -25.88 9.93
CA LEU A 229 16.03 -26.24 11.28
C LEU A 229 16.06 -25.01 12.21
N THR A 230 16.42 -23.84 11.66
CA THR A 230 16.28 -22.54 12.35
C THR A 230 16.19 -21.41 11.33
N ILE A 231 15.55 -20.31 11.72
CA ILE A 231 15.70 -19.00 11.05
C ILE A 231 16.33 -18.04 12.06
N CYS A 232 17.41 -17.38 11.65
CA CYS A 232 18.13 -16.38 12.45
C CYS A 232 17.86 -14.99 11.87
N CYS A 233 17.67 -13.99 12.73
CA CYS A 233 17.39 -12.61 12.31
C CYS A 233 18.16 -11.60 13.16
N GLN A 234 18.60 -10.50 12.54
CA GLN A 234 19.09 -9.30 13.23
C GLN A 234 18.32 -8.07 12.77
N ILE A 235 17.84 -7.27 13.71
CA ILE A 235 17.09 -6.03 13.45
C ILE A 235 17.85 -4.82 13.99
N ARG A 236 17.99 -3.78 13.17
CA ARG A 236 18.56 -2.49 13.57
C ARG A 236 17.56 -1.37 13.27
N ASN A 237 17.24 -0.54 14.27
CA ASN A 237 16.30 0.58 14.14
C ASN A 237 16.90 1.89 14.65
N ARG A 238 17.68 2.58 13.79
CA ARG A 238 18.38 3.82 14.15
C ARG A 238 17.47 5.02 14.50
N ALA A 239 16.15 4.89 14.31
CA ALA A 239 15.19 5.87 14.82
C ALA A 239 14.97 5.77 16.35
N VAL A 240 15.41 4.66 16.97
CA VAL A 240 15.17 4.34 18.39
C VAL A 240 16.48 3.98 19.12
N SER A 241 17.38 3.24 18.47
CA SER A 241 18.67 2.85 19.05
C SER A 241 19.68 2.42 17.97
N GLU A 242 20.98 2.58 18.26
CA GLU A 242 22.04 1.89 17.49
C GLU A 242 22.18 0.41 17.87
N ASN A 243 21.52 -0.05 18.95
CA ASN A 243 21.50 -1.46 19.33
C ASN A 243 20.91 -2.35 18.23
N MET A 244 21.43 -3.57 18.13
CA MET A 244 20.96 -4.61 17.22
C MET A 244 20.30 -5.74 18.00
N TYR A 245 19.07 -6.07 17.63
CA TYR A 245 18.25 -7.08 18.29
C TYR A 245 18.32 -8.39 17.50
N SER A 246 18.76 -9.46 18.17
CA SER A 246 18.91 -10.78 17.54
C SER A 246 17.75 -11.69 17.93
N TYR A 247 17.19 -12.41 16.96
CA TYR A 247 16.12 -13.38 17.13
C TYR A 247 16.55 -14.71 16.50
N LYS A 248 16.17 -15.82 17.14
CA LYS A 248 16.38 -17.17 16.63
C LYS A 248 15.10 -17.98 16.80
N PHE A 249 14.61 -18.59 15.73
CA PHE A 249 13.43 -19.42 15.74
C PHE A 249 13.80 -20.88 15.52
N ALA A 250 13.51 -21.72 16.51
CA ALA A 250 13.64 -23.18 16.48
C ALA A 250 12.39 -23.79 17.15
N GLY A 251 12.05 -25.03 16.79
CA GLY A 251 10.79 -25.67 17.15
C GLY A 251 10.35 -26.63 16.05
N SER A 252 9.05 -26.79 15.82
CA SER A 252 8.56 -27.39 14.58
C SER A 252 8.84 -26.48 13.38
N GLU A 253 8.87 -27.04 12.17
CA GLU A 253 9.12 -26.24 10.97
C GLU A 253 8.01 -25.18 10.72
N ASP A 254 6.77 -25.48 11.09
CA ASP A 254 5.67 -24.53 10.96
C ASP A 254 5.69 -23.44 12.05
N GLU A 255 6.11 -23.76 13.29
CA GLU A 255 6.39 -22.76 14.32
C GLU A 255 7.49 -21.80 13.87
N ILE A 256 8.59 -22.31 13.30
CA ILE A 256 9.72 -21.50 12.82
C ILE A 256 9.23 -20.48 11.76
N ILE A 257 8.43 -20.93 10.78
CA ILE A 257 7.91 -20.05 9.72
C ILE A 257 6.88 -19.05 10.26
N LYS A 258 5.95 -19.47 11.14
CA LYS A 258 4.96 -18.59 11.77
C LYS A 258 5.62 -17.52 12.66
N ASN A 259 6.66 -17.88 13.40
CA ASN A 259 7.39 -16.93 14.25
C ASN A 259 8.19 -15.92 13.43
N PHE A 260 8.74 -16.32 12.27
CA PHE A 260 9.37 -15.39 11.31
C PHE A 260 8.35 -14.46 10.65
N GLU A 261 7.18 -14.96 10.25
CA GLU A 261 6.05 -14.13 9.80
C GLU A 261 5.63 -13.12 10.88
N GLY A 262 5.43 -13.58 12.12
CA GLY A 262 5.09 -12.74 13.27
C GLY A 262 6.17 -11.70 13.61
N LEU A 263 7.45 -12.00 13.36
CA LEU A 263 8.54 -11.03 13.46
C LEU A 263 8.39 -9.92 12.40
N ILE A 264 8.17 -10.27 11.12
CA ILE A 264 8.00 -9.29 10.04
C ILE A 264 6.77 -8.40 10.29
N ILE A 265 5.66 -8.98 10.75
CA ILE A 265 4.42 -8.24 11.05
C ILE A 265 4.61 -7.29 12.24
N ARG A 266 5.15 -7.78 13.36
CA ARG A 266 5.29 -7.00 14.60
C ARG A 266 6.35 -5.90 14.48
N GLU A 267 7.47 -6.21 13.85
CA GLU A 267 8.60 -5.27 13.79
C GLU A 267 8.45 -4.30 12.62
N ASP A 268 7.64 -4.58 11.60
CA ASP A 268 7.42 -3.71 10.42
C ASP A 268 8.72 -3.16 9.79
N PRO A 269 9.66 -4.02 9.34
CA PRO A 269 10.90 -3.56 8.72
C PRO A 269 10.66 -2.82 7.40
N ASP A 270 11.40 -1.74 7.19
CA ASP A 270 11.42 -0.96 5.95
C ASP A 270 12.25 -1.66 4.87
N VAL A 271 13.34 -2.32 5.28
CA VAL A 271 14.25 -3.08 4.43
C VAL A 271 14.42 -4.49 4.99
N ILE A 272 14.28 -5.49 4.12
CA ILE A 272 14.63 -6.89 4.40
C ILE A 272 15.84 -7.27 3.55
N THR A 273 16.86 -7.85 4.18
CA THR A 273 18.17 -8.15 3.58
C THR A 273 18.74 -9.47 4.10
N GLY A 274 19.85 -9.89 3.52
CA GLY A 274 20.50 -11.19 3.69
C GLY A 274 21.36 -11.49 2.46
N TYR A 275 22.03 -12.64 2.43
CA TYR A 275 22.94 -13.01 1.34
C TYR A 275 22.30 -14.06 0.43
N ASN A 276 22.05 -13.74 -0.84
CA ASN A 276 21.41 -14.64 -1.82
C ASN A 276 19.94 -15.04 -1.50
N ILE A 277 19.28 -14.29 -0.60
CA ILE A 277 17.88 -14.47 -0.17
C ILE A 277 16.87 -14.48 -1.33
N ASP A 278 17.15 -13.79 -2.44
CA ASP A 278 16.26 -13.78 -3.61
C ASP A 278 16.21 -15.16 -4.29
N ASN A 279 17.36 -15.85 -4.36
CA ASN A 279 17.51 -17.13 -5.07
C ASN A 279 17.40 -18.35 -4.16
N TYR A 280 17.61 -18.21 -2.85
CA TYR A 280 17.61 -19.31 -1.89
C TYR A 280 16.52 -19.19 -0.82
N ASP A 281 16.69 -18.32 0.16
CA ASP A 281 15.94 -18.32 1.41
C ASP A 281 14.45 -18.07 1.23
N ILE A 282 14.08 -17.01 0.48
CA ILE A 282 12.69 -16.65 0.23
C ILE A 282 11.98 -17.77 -0.58
N PRO A 283 12.54 -18.28 -1.70
CA PRO A 283 12.02 -19.47 -2.37
C PRO A 283 11.90 -20.70 -1.45
N PHE A 284 12.88 -20.93 -0.56
CA PHE A 284 12.90 -22.08 0.34
C PHE A 284 11.76 -22.00 1.37
N ILE A 285 11.62 -20.88 2.06
CA ILE A 285 10.56 -20.62 3.05
C ILE A 285 9.19 -20.77 2.40
N ILE A 286 8.94 -20.14 1.25
CA ILE A 286 7.65 -20.22 0.54
C ILE A 286 7.33 -21.68 0.13
N ARG A 287 8.34 -22.43 -0.32
CA ARG A 287 8.19 -23.85 -0.68
C ARG A 287 7.89 -24.73 0.54
N ARG A 288 8.51 -24.48 1.69
CA ARG A 288 8.26 -25.25 2.94
C ARG A 288 6.91 -24.88 3.57
N ALA A 289 6.55 -23.60 3.60
CA ALA A 289 5.23 -23.15 4.02
C ALA A 289 4.10 -23.87 3.25
N LYS A 290 4.23 -23.98 1.92
CA LYS A 290 3.30 -24.75 1.08
C LYS A 290 3.28 -26.24 1.40
N LYS A 291 4.43 -26.88 1.65
CA LYS A 291 4.49 -28.29 2.10
C LYS A 291 3.82 -28.53 3.46
N LEU A 292 3.81 -27.52 4.33
CA LEU A 292 3.22 -27.55 5.68
C LEU A 292 1.74 -27.10 5.69
N ASN A 293 1.13 -26.86 4.52
CA ASN A 293 -0.23 -26.33 4.36
C ASN A 293 -0.46 -24.96 5.05
N ILE A 294 0.61 -24.17 5.26
CA ILE A 294 0.49 -22.77 5.67
C ILE A 294 -0.11 -22.00 4.51
N LYS A 295 -1.39 -21.60 4.66
CA LYS A 295 -2.25 -21.12 3.56
C LYS A 295 -1.82 -19.79 2.93
N ARG A 296 -1.05 -18.97 3.65
CA ARG A 296 -0.64 -17.61 3.27
C ARG A 296 0.60 -17.20 4.07
N LEU A 297 1.47 -16.36 3.51
CA LEU A 297 2.54 -15.67 4.24
C LEU A 297 2.36 -14.13 4.13
N GLN A 298 1.95 -13.47 5.19
CA GLN A 298 1.61 -12.03 5.25
C GLN A 298 2.84 -11.11 5.32
N PHE A 299 3.81 -11.30 4.42
CA PHE A 299 5.07 -10.54 4.49
C PHE A 299 4.95 -9.09 3.99
N GLY A 300 3.97 -8.76 3.16
CA GLY A 300 3.67 -7.39 2.75
C GLY A 300 3.13 -6.53 3.90
N ARG A 301 3.31 -5.20 3.83
CA ARG A 301 2.71 -4.24 4.76
C ARG A 301 1.19 -4.24 4.69
N ASP A 302 0.63 -4.55 3.53
CA ASP A 302 -0.79 -4.83 3.22
C ASP A 302 -1.24 -6.26 3.58
N ARG A 303 -0.41 -7.01 4.33
CA ARG A 303 -0.59 -8.45 4.62
C ARG A 303 -0.67 -9.35 3.38
N THR A 304 -0.26 -8.88 2.20
CA THR A 304 -0.23 -9.73 0.99
C THR A 304 1.02 -10.61 0.94
N GLU A 305 0.93 -11.63 0.08
CA GLU A 305 1.99 -12.62 -0.08
C GLU A 305 3.20 -12.09 -0.85
N PRO A 306 4.40 -12.63 -0.56
CA PRO A 306 5.59 -12.38 -1.35
C PRO A 306 5.37 -12.80 -2.81
N LYS A 307 5.55 -11.86 -3.74
CA LYS A 307 5.38 -12.07 -5.19
C LYS A 307 6.75 -12.04 -5.88
N PRO A 308 7.05 -12.96 -6.82
CA PRO A 308 8.27 -12.86 -7.61
C PRO A 308 8.22 -11.65 -8.55
N THR A 309 9.36 -11.00 -8.76
CA THR A 309 9.51 -9.91 -9.74
C THR A 309 9.94 -10.45 -11.10
N LYS A 310 9.83 -9.64 -12.16
CA LYS A 310 10.32 -10.00 -13.50
C LYS A 310 11.84 -10.16 -13.57
N ASP A 311 12.55 -9.50 -12.66
CA ASP A 311 14.00 -9.37 -12.66
C ASP A 311 14.69 -10.44 -11.77
N GLY A 312 13.92 -11.43 -11.30
CA GLY A 312 14.41 -12.60 -10.56
C GLY A 312 14.56 -12.41 -9.05
N GLY A 313 13.98 -11.36 -8.47
CA GLY A 313 13.92 -11.15 -7.02
C GLY A 313 12.49 -11.18 -6.46
N TRP A 314 12.28 -10.70 -5.25
CA TRP A 314 10.96 -10.69 -4.58
C TRP A 314 10.42 -9.30 -4.26
N ASN A 315 9.10 -9.18 -4.31
CA ASN A 315 8.32 -8.03 -3.85
C ASN A 315 7.49 -8.43 -2.63
N PHE A 316 7.81 -7.87 -1.46
CA PHE A 316 6.90 -7.85 -0.30
C PHE A 316 6.32 -6.43 -0.28
N THR A 317 5.01 -6.26 -0.50
CA THR A 317 4.42 -4.92 -0.70
C THR A 317 4.77 -3.97 0.45
N GLY A 318 5.13 -2.72 0.15
CA GLY A 318 5.48 -1.72 1.15
C GLY A 318 6.91 -1.79 1.71
N ARG A 319 7.68 -2.83 1.40
CA ARG A 319 9.05 -3.05 1.89
C ARG A 319 10.07 -3.07 0.75
N ILE A 320 11.33 -2.74 1.07
CA ILE A 320 12.45 -2.90 0.15
C ILE A 320 13.10 -4.27 0.41
N ILE A 321 13.18 -5.12 -0.63
CA ILE A 321 14.02 -6.33 -0.60
C ILE A 321 15.40 -5.97 -1.15
N ALA A 322 16.46 -6.29 -0.40
CA ALA A 322 17.82 -5.90 -0.71
C ALA A 322 18.79 -7.07 -0.51
N ASP A 323 18.84 -8.00 -1.47
CA ASP A 323 19.81 -9.09 -1.50
C ASP A 323 21.25 -8.55 -1.59
N ALA A 324 22.10 -8.87 -0.61
CA ALA A 324 23.47 -8.37 -0.53
C ALA A 324 24.35 -8.88 -1.69
N TRP A 325 24.18 -10.15 -2.09
CA TRP A 325 24.92 -10.74 -3.19
C TRP A 325 24.51 -10.12 -4.53
N TRP A 326 23.21 -9.97 -4.77
CA TRP A 326 22.73 -9.44 -6.06
C TRP A 326 23.10 -7.96 -6.23
N ASN A 327 23.00 -7.16 -5.16
CA ASN A 327 23.45 -5.77 -5.17
C ASN A 327 24.97 -5.65 -5.33
N ALA A 328 25.78 -6.46 -4.63
CA ALA A 328 27.23 -6.46 -4.79
C ALA A 328 27.67 -6.87 -6.21
N LYS A 329 27.08 -7.94 -6.77
CA LYS A 329 27.36 -8.40 -8.14
C LYS A 329 26.97 -7.37 -9.20
N ARG A 330 25.89 -6.60 -9.00
CA ARG A 330 25.50 -5.49 -9.88
C ARG A 330 26.43 -4.27 -9.77
N GLN A 331 27.00 -4.02 -8.59
CA GLN A 331 27.89 -2.87 -8.32
C GLN A 331 29.34 -3.12 -8.74
N LEU A 332 29.84 -4.35 -8.54
CA LEU A 332 31.27 -4.68 -8.66
C LEU A 332 31.62 -5.45 -9.95
N HIS A 333 30.63 -5.92 -10.71
CA HIS A 333 30.81 -6.75 -11.91
C HIS A 333 31.89 -7.86 -11.75
N PRO A 334 31.84 -8.68 -10.67
CA PRO A 334 32.88 -9.65 -10.40
C PRO A 334 32.99 -10.65 -11.55
N LYS A 335 34.23 -10.87 -12.03
CA LYS A 335 34.50 -11.94 -12.99
C LYS A 335 34.11 -13.27 -12.35
N LYS A 336 33.48 -14.15 -13.13
CA LYS A 336 33.53 -15.57 -12.80
C LYS A 336 34.98 -16.03 -12.95
N GLU A 337 35.50 -16.71 -11.94
CA GLU A 337 36.59 -17.66 -12.15
C GLU A 337 36.04 -18.82 -13.00
N THR A 338 36.86 -19.31 -13.93
CA THR A 338 36.50 -20.23 -15.03
C THR A 338 37.31 -21.50 -14.98
#